data_AF-A0A4U5WUT0-F1
#
_entry.id   AF-A0A4U5WUT0-F1
#
_cell.length_a   1.000
_cell.length_b   1.000
_cell.length_c   1.000
_cell.angle_alpha   90.00
_cell.angle_beta   90.00
_cell.angle_gamma   90.00
#
_symmetry.space_group_name_H-M   'P 1'
#
loop_
_entity.id
_entity.type
_entity.pdbx_description
1 polymer ?
#
loop_
_entity_poly.entity_id
_entity_poly.type
_entity_poly.pdbx_seq_one_letter_code
_entity_poly.pdbx_strand_id
1 'polypeptide(L)'
;MTHRRAWLRNASVTTVSAAALVALAAPADAAADTVPARTPVAATAAAADVDYATWQQDCRAVMDQALPYLKQRIAAATPGEKQAVVLDVDNTALETDFGFSFPQPANKPVLDVARYAQEHGVSLFFVTARPGIISLPTEYNLEHDGYEVSGLYVRGLFDLFKNVGAYKAAQRVSIENKGYTIIANIGNSATDLSGGHAEKTFKLPDYDGQLS
;
A
#
# COMPACT_ATOMS: atom_id res chain seq x y z
N MET A 1 -5.12 -62.72 -4.96
CA MET A 1 -5.91 -63.48 -3.96
C MET A 1 -5.71 -62.76 -2.63
N THR A 2 -6.65 -61.89 -2.23
CA THR A 2 -7.65 -62.15 -1.15
C THR A 2 -7.02 -62.09 0.25
N HIS A 3 -7.50 -61.41 1.29
CA HIS A 3 -8.79 -60.77 1.58
C HIS A 3 -8.66 -59.90 2.85
N ARG A 4 -9.46 -58.82 2.90
CA ARG A 4 -10.37 -58.37 3.99
C ARG A 4 -9.84 -58.13 5.42
N ARG A 5 -9.96 -56.83 5.78
CA ARG A 5 -10.44 -56.21 7.04
C ARG A 5 -10.95 -57.14 8.15
N ALA A 6 -10.59 -56.80 9.39
CA ALA A 6 -11.51 -56.85 10.53
C ALA A 6 -11.17 -55.75 11.56
N TRP A 7 -12.19 -54.97 11.91
CA TRP A 7 -12.24 -53.94 12.93
C TRP A 7 -12.77 -54.60 14.21
N LEU A 8 -12.10 -54.43 15.35
CA LEU A 8 -12.67 -54.79 16.66
C LEU A 8 -12.35 -53.69 17.67
N ARG A 9 -13.43 -53.05 18.11
CA ARG A 9 -13.56 -52.25 19.32
C ARG A 9 -13.32 -53.14 20.53
N ASN A 10 -12.65 -52.63 21.56
CA ASN A 10 -12.87 -53.07 22.93
C ASN A 10 -12.97 -51.85 23.84
N ALA A 11 -14.13 -51.76 24.48
CA ALA A 11 -14.42 -50.86 25.58
C ALA A 11 -13.66 -51.30 26.84
N SER A 12 -13.32 -50.36 27.71
CA SER A 12 -13.04 -50.67 29.10
C SER A 12 -13.66 -49.59 29.97
N VAL A 13 -14.52 -50.07 30.85
CA VAL A 13 -15.30 -49.39 31.87
C VAL A 13 -14.36 -49.01 33.01
N THR A 14 -14.49 -47.80 33.55
CA THR A 14 -14.04 -47.54 34.92
C THR A 14 -15.12 -46.74 35.65
N THR A 15 -15.49 -47.32 36.78
CA THR A 15 -16.62 -47.01 37.66
C THR A 15 -16.42 -45.75 38.48
N VAL A 16 -17.57 -45.18 38.84
CA VAL A 16 -17.83 -44.01 39.66
C VAL A 16 -17.21 -44.08 41.06
N SER A 17 -16.78 -42.93 41.57
CA SER A 17 -16.84 -42.64 43.01
C SER A 17 -17.29 -41.20 43.20
N ALA A 18 -18.54 -41.04 43.59
CA ALA A 18 -19.11 -39.80 44.08
C ALA A 18 -18.79 -39.68 45.58
N ALA A 19 -17.90 -38.76 45.93
CA ALA A 19 -17.73 -38.32 47.31
C ALA A 19 -18.19 -36.87 47.38
N ALA A 20 -19.34 -36.66 48.02
CA ALA A 20 -19.88 -35.35 48.32
C ALA A 20 -19.03 -34.71 49.43
N LEU A 21 -18.46 -33.54 49.16
CA LEU A 21 -17.88 -32.64 50.15
C LEU A 21 -18.70 -31.35 50.12
N VAL A 22 -19.48 -31.16 51.17
CA VAL A 22 -20.17 -29.91 51.50
C VAL A 22 -19.10 -28.89 51.87
N ALA A 23 -18.94 -27.84 51.05
CA ALA A 23 -18.17 -26.67 51.39
C ALA A 23 -19.12 -25.46 51.43
N LEU A 24 -19.10 -24.76 52.57
CA LEU A 24 -19.90 -23.57 52.85
C LEU A 24 -19.60 -22.48 51.81
N ALA A 25 -20.65 -21.91 51.23
CA ALA A 25 -20.56 -20.73 50.39
C ALA A 25 -20.15 -19.52 51.24
N ALA A 26 -18.95 -19.00 50.98
CA ALA A 26 -18.61 -17.59 51.21
C ALA A 26 -18.79 -16.86 49.88
N PRO A 27 -19.25 -15.60 49.85
CA PRO A 27 -19.30 -14.85 48.60
C PRO A 27 -17.85 -14.52 48.22
N ALA A 28 -17.36 -15.15 47.16
CA ALA A 28 -16.21 -14.66 46.45
C ALA A 28 -16.70 -13.51 45.56
N ASP A 29 -16.22 -12.30 45.84
CA ASP A 29 -16.28 -11.15 44.93
C ASP A 29 -15.60 -11.57 43.60
N ALA A 30 -16.41 -12.08 42.68
CA ALA A 30 -15.99 -12.31 41.30
C ALA A 30 -15.99 -10.94 40.62
N ALA A 31 -14.81 -10.32 40.55
CA ALA A 31 -14.56 -9.21 39.66
C ALA A 31 -14.93 -9.66 38.22
N ALA A 32 -15.98 -9.06 37.68
CA ALA A 32 -16.36 -9.24 36.29
C ALA A 32 -15.30 -8.54 35.42
N ASP A 33 -14.36 -9.30 34.87
CA ASP A 33 -13.53 -8.83 33.76
C ASP A 33 -14.43 -8.66 32.53
N THR A 34 -15.00 -7.48 32.39
CA THR A 34 -15.67 -7.05 31.17
C THR A 34 -14.63 -6.92 30.07
N VAL A 35 -14.51 -7.93 29.21
CA VAL A 35 -13.85 -7.78 27.92
C VAL A 35 -14.70 -6.85 27.07
N PRO A 36 -14.22 -5.66 26.66
CA PRO A 36 -15.02 -4.79 25.81
C PRO A 36 -15.13 -5.43 24.42
N ALA A 37 -16.37 -5.60 23.96
CA ALA A 37 -16.65 -5.99 22.59
C ALA A 37 -16.02 -4.95 21.64
N ARG A 38 -15.06 -5.39 20.82
CA ARG A 38 -14.54 -4.57 19.71
C ARG A 38 -15.63 -4.44 18.66
N THR A 39 -16.28 -3.29 18.64
CA THR A 39 -17.12 -2.85 17.54
C THR A 39 -16.28 -2.83 16.26
N PRO A 40 -16.75 -3.38 15.13
CA PRO A 40 -16.08 -3.16 13.87
C PRO A 40 -16.25 -1.67 13.54
N VAL A 41 -15.14 -0.93 13.53
CA VAL A 41 -15.15 0.42 12.94
C VAL A 41 -15.27 0.19 11.44
N ALA A 42 -16.48 0.40 10.93
CA ALA A 42 -16.65 0.62 9.50
C ALA A 42 -15.82 1.87 9.17
N ALA A 43 -14.77 1.69 8.37
CA ALA A 43 -14.04 2.81 7.78
C ALA A 43 -14.98 3.47 6.77
N THR A 44 -15.81 4.39 7.23
CA THR A 44 -16.34 5.44 6.37
C THR A 44 -15.13 6.26 5.95
N ALA A 45 -14.80 6.25 4.66
CA ALA A 45 -13.85 7.18 4.08
C ALA A 45 -14.35 8.59 4.43
N ALA A 46 -13.73 9.20 5.45
CA ALA A 46 -13.94 10.60 5.73
C ALA A 46 -13.40 11.33 4.50
N ALA A 47 -14.25 12.11 3.82
CA ALA A 47 -13.73 13.09 2.89
C ALA A 47 -12.69 13.90 3.67
N ALA A 48 -11.48 13.99 3.15
CA ALA A 48 -10.43 14.74 3.84
C ALA A 48 -10.95 16.15 4.13
N ASP A 49 -10.69 16.66 5.33
CA ASP A 49 -11.12 18.01 5.74
C ASP A 49 -10.40 19.12 4.94
N VAL A 50 -9.53 18.75 4.00
CA VAL A 50 -8.84 19.64 3.08
C VAL A 50 -9.61 19.79 1.77
N ASP A 51 -9.77 21.03 1.30
CA ASP A 51 -10.33 21.26 -0.02
C ASP A 51 -9.31 20.97 -1.15
N TYR A 52 -9.83 20.63 -2.32
CA TYR A 52 -9.04 20.26 -3.49
C TYR A 52 -8.01 21.33 -3.91
N ALA A 53 -8.34 22.62 -3.76
CA ALA A 53 -7.45 23.69 -4.19
C ALA A 53 -6.23 23.78 -3.26
N THR A 54 -6.44 23.66 -1.94
CA THR A 54 -5.35 23.55 -0.97
C THR A 54 -4.49 22.33 -1.24
N TRP A 55 -5.08 21.16 -1.47
CA TRP A 55 -4.32 19.95 -1.76
C TRP A 55 -3.44 20.07 -3.02
N GLN A 56 -3.97 20.64 -4.11
CA GLN A 56 -3.18 20.88 -5.32
C GLN A 56 -2.04 21.86 -5.08
N GLN A 57 -2.27 22.92 -4.30
CA GLN A 57 -1.23 23.89 -3.95
C GLN A 57 -0.11 23.24 -3.12
N ASP A 58 -0.46 22.41 -2.14
CA ASP A 58 0.51 21.72 -1.30
C ASP A 58 1.30 20.67 -2.10
N CYS A 59 0.63 19.92 -2.98
CA CYS A 59 1.30 19.02 -3.93
C CYS A 59 2.27 19.78 -4.85
N ARG A 60 1.86 20.96 -5.34
CA ARG A 60 2.72 21.83 -6.16
C ARG A 60 3.95 22.27 -5.39
N ALA A 61 3.82 22.67 -4.12
CA ALA A 61 4.96 23.11 -3.30
C ALA A 61 6.02 22.01 -3.13
N VAL A 62 5.62 20.73 -3.05
CA VAL A 62 6.56 19.59 -3.03
C VAL A 62 7.17 19.38 -4.42
N MET A 63 6.36 19.43 -5.47
CA MET A 63 6.82 19.20 -6.84
C MET A 63 7.69 20.34 -7.40
N ASP A 64 7.56 21.57 -6.89
CA ASP A 64 8.47 22.69 -7.15
C ASP A 64 9.87 22.44 -6.58
N GLN A 65 9.99 21.60 -5.56
CA GLN A 65 11.28 21.13 -5.04
C GLN A 65 11.80 19.91 -5.82
N ALA A 66 10.90 19.04 -6.28
CA ALA A 66 11.26 17.83 -7.01
C ALA A 66 11.81 18.13 -8.41
N LEU A 67 11.19 19.07 -9.14
CA LEU A 67 11.53 19.34 -10.52
C LEU A 67 12.98 19.82 -10.73
N PRO A 68 13.51 20.79 -9.96
CA PRO A 68 14.91 21.20 -10.11
C PRO A 68 15.89 20.06 -9.81
N TYR A 69 15.60 19.24 -8.80
CA TYR A 69 16.42 18.07 -8.46
C TYR A 69 16.42 17.05 -9.61
N LEU A 70 15.25 16.72 -10.17
CA LEU A 70 15.13 15.79 -11.30
C LEU A 70 15.87 16.32 -12.52
N LYS A 71 15.68 17.61 -12.86
CA LYS A 71 16.44 18.27 -13.94
C LYS A 71 17.94 18.07 -13.81
N GLN A 72 18.48 18.35 -12.61
CA GLN A 72 19.90 18.19 -12.35
C GLN A 72 20.33 16.72 -12.44
N ARG A 73 19.57 15.80 -11.84
CA ARG A 73 19.95 14.38 -11.78
C ARG A 73 19.85 13.67 -13.14
N ILE A 74 18.87 14.05 -13.95
CA ILE A 74 18.70 13.57 -15.33
C ILE A 74 19.86 14.08 -16.19
N ALA A 75 20.22 15.36 -16.10
CA ALA A 75 21.35 15.92 -16.84
C ALA A 75 22.71 15.31 -16.43
N ALA A 76 22.82 14.82 -15.20
CA ALA A 76 24.01 14.15 -14.68
C ALA A 76 24.07 12.64 -14.97
N ALA A 77 23.18 12.10 -15.81
CA ALA A 77 23.15 10.68 -16.14
C ALA A 77 24.48 10.20 -16.74
N THR A 78 24.92 9.01 -16.33
CA THR A 78 26.09 8.36 -16.96
C THR A 78 25.68 7.64 -18.25
N PRO A 79 26.57 7.48 -19.24
CA PRO A 79 26.24 6.77 -20.48
C PRO A 79 25.70 5.35 -20.21
N GLY A 80 24.49 5.07 -20.69
CA GLY A 80 23.83 3.78 -20.52
C GLY A 80 23.08 3.60 -19.20
N GLU A 81 23.05 4.61 -18.33
CA GLU A 81 22.24 4.57 -17.12
C GLU A 81 20.73 4.55 -17.45
N LYS A 82 20.00 3.59 -16.89
CA LYS A 82 18.55 3.56 -16.97
C LYS A 82 17.98 4.26 -15.74
N GLN A 83 17.43 5.45 -15.90
CA GLN A 83 16.84 6.20 -14.78
C GLN A 83 15.36 5.87 -14.60
N ALA A 84 14.90 5.89 -13.35
CA ALA A 84 13.51 5.65 -13.00
C ALA A 84 12.98 6.65 -11.97
N VAL A 85 11.70 7.02 -12.11
CA VAL A 85 10.89 7.60 -11.05
C VAL A 85 9.86 6.57 -10.61
N VAL A 86 9.74 6.38 -9.30
CA VAL A 86 8.69 5.56 -8.70
C VAL A 86 7.60 6.46 -8.13
N LEU A 87 6.35 6.15 -8.45
CA LEU A 87 5.18 6.87 -7.94
C LEU A 87 4.23 5.89 -7.23
N ASP A 88 3.66 6.33 -6.11
CA ASP A 88 2.38 5.77 -5.67
C ASP A 88 1.22 6.23 -6.58
N VAL A 89 0.07 5.58 -6.50
CA VAL A 89 -1.10 5.87 -7.33
C VAL A 89 -2.11 6.74 -6.60
N ASP A 90 -2.60 6.31 -5.44
CA ASP A 90 -3.77 6.87 -4.79
C ASP A 90 -3.39 8.15 -4.01
N ASN A 91 -4.02 9.27 -4.32
CA ASN A 91 -3.68 10.62 -3.82
C ASN A 91 -2.21 11.03 -4.05
N THR A 92 -1.53 10.33 -4.96
CA THR A 92 -0.19 10.66 -5.44
C THR A 92 -0.26 10.97 -6.94
N ALA A 93 -0.39 9.96 -7.79
CA ALA A 93 -0.50 10.16 -9.23
C ALA A 93 -1.94 10.52 -9.66
N LEU A 94 -2.94 9.97 -8.98
CA LEU A 94 -4.37 10.14 -9.25
C LEU A 94 -5.10 10.77 -8.05
N GLU A 95 -6.13 11.59 -8.33
CA GLU A 95 -6.88 12.40 -7.36
C GLU A 95 -8.00 11.58 -6.67
N THR A 96 -7.66 10.46 -6.03
CA THR A 96 -8.62 9.40 -5.66
C THR A 96 -9.65 9.76 -4.59
N ASP A 97 -9.32 10.66 -3.65
CA ASP A 97 -10.24 11.11 -2.61
C ASP A 97 -11.02 12.39 -2.96
N PHE A 98 -10.77 12.99 -4.13
CA PHE A 98 -11.44 14.22 -4.58
C PHE A 98 -12.66 13.95 -5.46
N GLY A 99 -13.42 12.91 -5.11
CA GLY A 99 -14.65 12.50 -5.79
C GLY A 99 -14.41 11.35 -6.77
N PHE A 100 -15.43 10.51 -7.00
CA PHE A 100 -15.31 9.36 -7.90
C PHE A 100 -15.59 9.74 -9.35
N SER A 101 -14.62 9.54 -10.24
CA SER A 101 -14.81 9.51 -11.69
C SER A 101 -14.00 8.37 -12.31
N PHE A 102 -14.32 8.01 -13.56
CA PHE A 102 -13.51 7.07 -14.31
C PHE A 102 -13.41 7.51 -15.78
N PRO A 103 -12.20 7.78 -16.29
CA PRO A 103 -10.92 7.82 -15.57
C PRO A 103 -10.89 8.84 -14.42
N GLN A 104 -10.15 8.52 -13.36
CA GLN A 104 -9.89 9.41 -12.24
C GLN A 104 -8.86 10.45 -12.68
N PRO A 105 -9.01 11.75 -12.39
CA PRO A 105 -8.06 12.73 -12.88
C PRO A 105 -6.67 12.52 -12.27
N ALA A 106 -5.64 12.94 -13.00
CA ALA A 106 -4.28 12.99 -12.48
C ALA A 106 -4.05 14.21 -11.59
N ASN A 107 -3.26 14.00 -10.53
CA ASN A 107 -2.70 15.07 -9.71
C ASN A 107 -1.79 15.94 -10.59
N LYS A 108 -2.28 17.13 -11.00
CA LYS A 108 -1.64 17.97 -12.01
C LYS A 108 -0.19 18.31 -11.66
N PRO A 109 0.14 18.75 -10.43
CA PRO A 109 1.51 18.91 -9.98
C PRO A 109 2.43 17.71 -10.26
N VAL A 110 1.98 16.50 -9.95
CA VAL A 110 2.80 15.28 -10.10
C VAL A 110 2.95 14.93 -11.58
N LEU A 111 1.87 15.03 -12.35
CA LEU A 111 1.87 14.78 -13.78
C LEU A 111 2.81 15.74 -14.54
N ASP A 112 2.86 17.02 -14.17
CA ASP A 112 3.78 17.99 -14.80
C ASP A 112 5.26 17.59 -14.63
N VAL A 113 5.62 17.08 -13.45
CA VAL A 113 6.98 16.60 -13.17
C VAL A 113 7.25 15.26 -13.86
N ALA A 114 6.28 14.36 -13.88
CA ALA A 114 6.37 13.07 -14.55
C ALA A 114 6.55 13.24 -16.07
N ARG A 115 5.81 14.18 -16.69
CA ARG A 115 5.96 14.56 -18.10
C ARG A 115 7.37 15.04 -18.41
N TYR A 116 7.93 15.91 -17.57
CA TYR A 116 9.32 16.31 -17.74
C TYR A 116 10.27 15.11 -17.69
N ALA A 117 10.08 14.20 -16.73
CA ALA A 117 10.92 13.01 -16.59
C ALA A 117 10.83 12.08 -17.81
N GLN A 118 9.62 11.73 -18.26
CA GLN A 118 9.42 10.83 -19.42
C GLN A 118 9.94 11.46 -20.72
N GLU A 119 9.74 12.76 -20.94
CA GLU A 119 10.28 13.50 -22.10
C GLU A 119 11.81 13.46 -22.18
N HIS A 120 12.47 13.24 -21.04
CA HIS A 120 13.92 13.12 -20.93
C HIS A 120 14.40 11.67 -20.75
N GLY A 121 13.56 10.69 -21.10
CA GLY A 121 13.93 9.27 -21.15
C GLY A 121 13.93 8.55 -19.80
N VAL A 122 13.34 9.13 -18.76
CA VAL A 122 13.20 8.47 -17.46
C VAL A 122 11.97 7.57 -17.45
N SER A 123 12.14 6.31 -17.03
CA SER A 123 11.03 5.36 -16.91
C SER A 123 10.17 5.62 -15.67
N LEU A 124 8.86 5.58 -15.84
CA LEU A 124 7.90 5.75 -14.74
C LEU A 124 7.38 4.40 -14.27
N PHE A 125 7.62 4.07 -13.00
CA PHE A 125 7.08 2.88 -12.36
C PHE A 125 6.07 3.25 -11.28
N PHE A 126 4.98 2.49 -11.20
CA PHE A 126 3.89 2.72 -10.26
C PHE A 126 3.83 1.59 -9.26
N VAL A 127 3.92 1.89 -7.97
CA VAL A 127 3.92 0.89 -6.88
C VAL A 127 2.79 1.22 -5.92
N THR A 128 1.70 0.45 -5.99
CA THR A 128 0.44 0.77 -5.31
C THR A 128 -0.01 -0.35 -4.38
N ALA A 129 -0.83 0.00 -3.39
CA ALA A 129 -1.54 -0.95 -2.55
C ALA A 129 -2.82 -1.51 -3.19
N ARG A 130 -3.23 -1.01 -4.36
CA ARG A 130 -4.40 -1.49 -5.11
C ARG A 130 -4.35 -3.01 -5.33
N PRO A 131 -5.48 -3.71 -5.22
CA PRO A 131 -5.53 -5.15 -5.44
C PRO A 131 -5.35 -5.48 -6.92
N GLY A 132 -4.68 -6.59 -7.22
CA GLY A 132 -4.32 -6.93 -8.60
C GLY A 132 -5.48 -7.14 -9.57
N ILE A 133 -6.70 -7.37 -9.06
CA ILE A 133 -7.92 -7.46 -9.88
C ILE A 133 -8.24 -6.17 -10.63
N ILE A 134 -7.72 -5.01 -10.19
CA ILE A 134 -7.92 -3.70 -10.85
C ILE A 134 -6.64 -3.18 -11.54
N SER A 135 -5.68 -4.06 -11.85
CA SER A 135 -4.44 -3.67 -12.54
C SER A 135 -4.71 -3.00 -13.90
N LEU A 136 -5.47 -3.66 -14.77
CA LEU A 136 -5.74 -3.16 -16.13
C LEU A 136 -6.53 -1.84 -16.13
N PRO A 137 -7.60 -1.67 -15.33
CA PRO A 137 -8.26 -0.36 -15.21
C PRO A 137 -7.35 0.73 -14.66
N THR A 138 -6.44 0.40 -13.73
CA THR A 138 -5.49 1.36 -13.16
C THR A 138 -4.47 1.82 -14.19
N GLU A 139 -3.88 0.88 -14.94
CA GLU A 139 -2.94 1.17 -16.01
C GLU A 139 -3.58 2.03 -17.11
N TYR A 140 -4.78 1.64 -17.57
CA TYR A 140 -5.55 2.43 -18.53
C TYR A 140 -5.80 3.87 -18.05
N ASN A 141 -6.13 4.07 -16.77
CA ASN A 141 -6.35 5.41 -16.22
C ASN A 141 -5.06 6.24 -16.26
N LEU A 142 -3.93 5.67 -15.85
CA LEU A 142 -2.64 6.36 -15.85
C LEU A 142 -2.25 6.77 -17.27
N GLU A 143 -2.36 5.86 -18.23
CA GLU A 143 -2.07 6.14 -19.64
C GLU A 143 -3.03 7.19 -20.22
N HIS A 144 -4.32 7.12 -19.88
CA HIS A 144 -5.33 8.09 -20.31
C HIS A 144 -4.98 9.53 -19.90
N ASP A 145 -4.48 9.73 -18.69
CA ASP A 145 -4.09 11.05 -18.19
C ASP A 145 -2.71 11.53 -18.69
N GLY A 146 -1.98 10.65 -19.38
CA GLY A 146 -0.74 10.97 -20.06
C GLY A 146 0.54 10.49 -19.37
N TYR A 147 0.46 9.52 -18.46
CA TYR A 147 1.63 8.83 -17.95
C TYR A 147 2.09 7.72 -18.90
N GLU A 148 3.39 7.68 -19.21
CA GLU A 148 4.00 6.55 -19.92
C GLU A 148 4.41 5.46 -18.92
N VAL A 149 3.50 4.50 -18.67
CA VAL A 149 3.69 3.45 -17.66
C VAL A 149 4.76 2.45 -18.11
N SER A 150 5.93 2.49 -17.47
CA SER A 150 7.01 1.50 -17.68
C SER A 150 6.82 0.23 -16.84
N GLY A 151 5.96 0.29 -15.82
CA GLY A 151 5.49 -0.87 -15.09
C GLY A 151 4.60 -0.50 -13.91
N LEU A 152 3.55 -1.30 -13.70
CA LEU A 152 2.60 -1.17 -12.59
C LEU A 152 2.70 -2.38 -11.66
N TYR A 153 2.94 -2.13 -10.37
CA TYR A 153 3.07 -3.15 -9.32
C TYR A 153 1.92 -3.04 -8.33
N VAL A 154 0.86 -3.79 -8.60
CA VAL A 154 -0.32 -3.99 -7.75
C VAL A 154 -0.15 -5.14 -6.75
N ARG A 155 -0.88 -5.12 -5.63
CA ARG A 155 -0.80 -6.20 -4.63
C ARG A 155 -1.57 -7.44 -5.11
N GLY A 156 -0.87 -8.56 -5.26
CA GLY A 156 -1.49 -9.85 -5.48
C GLY A 156 -2.29 -10.31 -4.26
N LEU A 157 -3.18 -11.30 -4.44
CA LEU A 157 -4.03 -11.84 -3.37
C LEU A 157 -3.22 -12.27 -2.12
N PHE A 158 -2.05 -12.89 -2.32
CA PHE A 158 -1.16 -13.29 -1.23
C PHE A 158 -0.37 -12.12 -0.63
N ASP A 159 -0.17 -11.04 -1.38
CA ASP A 159 0.51 -9.84 -0.88
C ASP A 159 -0.38 -9.01 0.01
N LEU A 160 -1.71 -9.18 -0.03
CA LEU A 160 -2.66 -8.47 0.84
C LEU A 160 -2.40 -8.69 2.34
N PHE A 161 -1.78 -9.81 2.70
CA PHE A 161 -1.40 -10.12 4.08
C PHE A 161 -0.03 -9.57 4.50
N LYS A 162 0.76 -9.04 3.56
CA LYS A 162 2.07 -8.45 3.83
C LYS A 162 1.94 -7.02 4.37
N ASN A 163 2.96 -6.56 5.08
CA ASN A 163 3.10 -5.15 5.42
C ASN A 163 3.25 -4.33 4.12
N VAL A 164 2.46 -3.25 3.98
CA VAL A 164 2.41 -2.42 2.75
C VAL A 164 3.78 -1.81 2.44
N GLY A 165 4.43 -1.19 3.43
CA GLY A 165 5.75 -0.58 3.24
C GLY A 165 6.81 -1.59 2.83
N ALA A 166 6.82 -2.77 3.46
CA ALA A 166 7.73 -3.86 3.07
C ALA A 166 7.47 -4.36 1.64
N TYR A 167 6.20 -4.46 1.23
CA TYR A 167 5.85 -4.78 -0.15
C TYR A 167 6.37 -3.71 -1.13
N LYS A 168 6.11 -2.43 -0.85
CA LYS A 168 6.54 -1.33 -1.74
C LYS A 168 8.06 -1.24 -1.85
N ALA A 169 8.78 -1.40 -0.74
CA ALA A 169 10.24 -1.48 -0.74
C ALA A 169 10.75 -2.65 -1.59
N ALA A 170 10.14 -3.84 -1.48
CA ALA A 170 10.51 -4.99 -2.30
C ALA A 170 10.28 -4.75 -3.82
N GLN A 171 9.25 -3.99 -4.20
CA GLN A 171 9.04 -3.63 -5.61
C GLN A 171 10.12 -2.65 -6.11
N ARG A 172 10.58 -1.72 -5.28
CA ARG A 172 11.71 -0.85 -5.65
C ARG A 172 13.01 -1.64 -5.85
N VAL A 173 13.28 -2.62 -4.98
CA VAL A 173 14.38 -3.58 -5.20
C VAL A 173 14.23 -4.33 -6.53
N SER A 174 13.01 -4.75 -6.87
CA SER A 174 12.72 -5.41 -8.16
C SER A 174 13.03 -4.50 -9.36
N ILE A 175 12.74 -3.20 -9.24
CA ILE A 175 13.06 -2.19 -10.27
C ILE A 175 14.58 -1.99 -10.38
N GLU A 176 15.30 -1.86 -9.26
CA GLU A 176 16.77 -1.78 -9.25
C GLU A 176 17.40 -3.04 -9.89
N ASN A 177 16.87 -4.22 -9.59
CA ASN A 177 17.32 -5.49 -10.17
C ASN A 177 17.08 -5.58 -11.70
N LYS A 178 16.20 -4.75 -12.27
CA LYS A 178 16.02 -4.57 -13.73
C LYS A 178 17.03 -3.59 -14.34
N GLY A 179 18.02 -3.16 -13.55
CA GLY A 179 19.11 -2.27 -13.94
C GLY A 179 18.76 -0.79 -13.91
N TYR A 180 17.69 -0.40 -13.21
CA TYR A 180 17.29 1.01 -13.08
C TYR A 180 17.91 1.66 -11.85
N THR A 181 18.36 2.90 -11.99
CA THR A 181 18.61 3.80 -10.86
C THR A 181 17.34 4.57 -10.54
N ILE A 182 16.76 4.36 -9.35
CA ILE A 182 15.58 5.09 -8.90
C ILE A 182 16.02 6.47 -8.40
N ILE A 183 15.92 7.48 -9.26
CA ILE A 183 16.35 8.84 -8.96
C ILE A 183 15.35 9.58 -8.07
N ALA A 184 14.06 9.24 -8.15
CA ALA A 184 13.06 9.77 -7.23
C ALA A 184 11.97 8.74 -6.90
N ASN A 185 11.49 8.78 -5.65
CA ASN A 185 10.31 8.07 -5.19
C ASN A 185 9.31 9.08 -4.61
N ILE A 186 8.10 9.11 -5.15
CA ILE A 186 7.07 10.10 -4.83
C ILE A 186 5.86 9.36 -4.27
N GLY A 187 5.38 9.78 -3.10
CA GLY A 187 4.24 9.17 -2.43
C GLY A 187 3.67 10.07 -1.35
N ASN A 188 2.41 9.88 -1.03
CA ASN A 188 1.66 10.59 -0.01
C ASN A 188 1.71 9.88 1.34
N SER A 189 2.03 8.59 1.43
CA SER A 189 2.09 7.84 2.68
C SER A 189 3.53 7.60 3.14
N ALA A 190 3.73 7.45 4.46
CA ALA A 190 5.01 6.97 4.99
C ALA A 190 5.40 5.59 4.44
N THR A 191 4.41 4.74 4.12
CA THR A 191 4.65 3.40 3.59
C THR A 191 5.25 3.41 2.17
N ASP A 192 5.00 4.47 1.39
CA ASP A 192 5.54 4.63 0.04
C ASP A 192 7.04 4.86 0.06
N LEU A 193 7.51 5.56 1.09
CA LEU A 193 8.87 6.08 1.17
C LEU A 193 9.78 5.25 2.08
N SER A 194 9.18 4.49 3.01
CA SER A 194 9.92 3.63 3.93
C SER A 194 10.69 2.52 3.21
N GLY A 195 11.84 2.12 3.76
CA GLY A 195 12.63 0.99 3.26
C GLY A 195 13.70 1.32 2.22
N GLY A 196 13.92 2.59 1.86
CA GLY A 196 15.02 3.00 0.97
C GLY A 196 14.77 2.68 -0.51
N HIS A 197 15.85 2.42 -1.27
CA HIS A 197 15.81 2.10 -2.71
C HIS A 197 15.32 3.25 -3.60
N ALA A 198 15.76 4.46 -3.28
CA ALA A 198 15.65 5.65 -4.11
C ALA A 198 16.71 6.65 -3.66
N GLU A 199 17.30 7.40 -4.59
CA GLU A 199 18.26 8.45 -4.26
C GLU A 199 17.61 9.60 -3.49
N LYS A 200 16.37 9.94 -3.86
CA LYS A 200 15.59 10.96 -3.18
C LYS A 200 14.12 10.59 -3.06
N THR A 201 13.52 10.95 -1.94
CA THR A 201 12.09 10.75 -1.67
C THR A 201 11.38 12.09 -1.58
N PHE A 202 10.16 12.16 -2.11
CA PHE A 202 9.29 13.33 -2.01
C PHE A 202 7.96 12.91 -1.39
N LYS A 203 7.71 13.40 -0.17
CA LYS A 203 6.48 13.14 0.57
C LYS A 203 5.44 14.19 0.21
N LEU A 204 4.34 13.76 -0.41
CA LEU A 204 3.15 14.57 -0.62
C LEU A 204 2.35 14.69 0.69
N PRO A 205 1.50 15.73 0.83
CA PRO A 205 0.64 15.88 1.99
C PRO A 205 -0.39 14.74 2.08
N ASP A 206 -0.52 14.14 3.26
CA ASP A 206 -1.58 13.17 3.61
C ASP A 206 -2.51 13.64 4.73
N TYR A 207 -2.29 14.85 5.27
CA TYR A 207 -3.10 15.47 6.32
C TYR A 207 -3.39 14.53 7.50
N ASP A 208 -2.31 14.05 8.14
CA ASP A 208 -2.37 13.08 9.24
C ASP A 208 -3.02 11.73 8.84
N GLY A 209 -2.87 11.35 7.58
CA GLY A 209 -3.32 10.07 7.03
C GLY A 209 -4.74 10.10 6.45
N GLN A 210 -5.40 11.26 6.40
CA GLN A 210 -6.72 11.42 5.76
C GLN A 210 -6.70 11.11 4.26
N LEU A 211 -5.55 11.28 3.60
CA LEU A 211 -5.37 10.94 2.19
C LEU A 211 -4.42 9.75 1.98
N SER A 212 -4.15 8.90 2.98
CA SER A 212 -3.14 7.81 2.89
C SER A 212 -3.62 6.54 2.17
#